data_AF-A0A496TFZ4-F1
#
_entry.id   AF-A0A496TFZ4-F1
#
_cell.length_a   1.000
_cell.length_b   1.000
_cell.length_c   1.000
_cell.angle_alpha   90.00
_cell.angle_beta   90.00
_cell.angle_gamma   90.00
#
_symmetry.space_group_name_H-M   'P 1'
#
loop_
_entity.id
_entity.type
_entity.pdbx_description
1 polymer ?
#
loop_
_entity_poly.entity_id
_entity_poly.type
_entity_poly.pdbx_seq_one_letter_code
_entity_poly.pdbx_strand_id
1 'polypeptide(L)'
;MRKIKAIVSTTIRVSDQVVDLVNPMALHDEIRENKIRIIESVLTIENALDFIIQHYFFENSSEKTSEFKALILNSNWCSFAAKRKLTSYINEKKGFLTGKDKDKFEKLLYKAMSYRNAFAHGQIEIGKDGENYKAYLKYFEGGPQEVELDDNYWEELENNLLECHNLLVKIHKEIRKTITNQSTGPNSPPLAVP
;
A
#
# COMPACT_ATOMS: atom_id res chain seq x y z
N MET A 1 -11.97 4.79 -6.11
CA MET A 1 -12.57 3.59 -5.52
C MET A 1 -13.97 3.96 -5.04
N ARG A 2 -14.97 3.09 -5.24
CA ARG A 2 -16.34 3.29 -4.72
C ARG A 2 -16.63 2.15 -3.73
N LYS A 3 -16.76 2.55 -2.45
CA LYS A 3 -17.22 1.86 -1.24
C LYS A 3 -16.60 0.50 -0.93
N ILE A 4 -15.62 0.49 -0.02
CA ILE A 4 -15.62 -0.47 1.07
C ILE A 4 -16.69 0.05 2.03
N LYS A 5 -17.81 -0.66 2.15
CA LYS A 5 -18.88 -0.38 3.10
C LYS A 5 -19.08 -1.68 3.85
N ALA A 6 -18.53 -1.78 5.06
CA ALA A 6 -19.11 -2.75 5.97
C ALA A 6 -20.52 -2.22 6.25
N ILE A 7 -21.55 -2.94 5.83
CA ILE A 7 -22.92 -2.50 6.12
C ILE A 7 -23.13 -2.63 7.63
N VAL A 8 -22.85 -1.57 8.37
CA VAL A 8 -23.19 -1.46 9.78
C VAL A 8 -24.58 -0.83 9.87
N SER A 9 -25.52 -1.67 10.31
CA SER A 9 -26.86 -1.33 10.81
C SER A 9 -27.90 -0.80 9.81
N THR A 10 -28.83 -1.68 9.43
CA THR A 10 -30.24 -1.31 9.23
C THR A 10 -31.13 -2.44 9.70
N THR A 11 -31.61 -2.37 10.94
CA THR A 11 -32.69 -3.21 11.43
C THR A 11 -33.98 -2.78 10.71
N ILE A 12 -34.63 -3.69 9.98
CA ILE A 12 -36.01 -3.50 9.50
C ILE A 12 -36.89 -4.48 10.27
N ARG A 13 -37.94 -3.98 10.92
CA ARG A 13 -38.97 -4.83 11.54
C ARG A 13 -39.96 -5.28 10.48
N VAL A 14 -40.07 -6.60 10.28
CA VAL A 14 -41.19 -7.22 9.57
C VAL A 14 -41.75 -8.32 10.47
N SER A 15 -43.00 -8.17 10.91
CA SER A 15 -43.82 -9.21 11.55
C SER A 15 -43.19 -9.91 12.77
N ASP A 16 -42.88 -9.15 13.83
CA ASP A 16 -42.49 -9.62 15.17
C ASP A 16 -41.32 -10.63 15.26
N GLN A 17 -40.56 -10.83 14.18
CA GLN A 17 -39.30 -11.54 14.19
C GLN A 17 -38.16 -10.57 13.88
N VAL A 18 -37.21 -10.47 14.81
CA VAL A 18 -35.92 -9.82 14.57
C VAL A 18 -35.11 -10.79 13.71
N VAL A 19 -35.05 -10.54 12.39
CA VAL A 19 -34.20 -11.31 11.48
C VAL A 19 -32.84 -10.62 11.42
N ASP A 20 -31.85 -11.27 12.03
CA ASP A 20 -30.45 -10.88 12.05
C ASP A 20 -29.82 -11.25 10.69
N LEU A 21 -29.58 -10.29 9.80
CA LEU A 21 -29.18 -10.55 8.40
C LEU A 21 -27.68 -10.40 8.12
N VAL A 22 -26.86 -10.01 9.10
CA VAL A 22 -25.40 -10.16 8.93
C VAL A 22 -25.06 -11.59 9.31
N ASN A 23 -25.18 -12.49 8.32
CA ASN A 23 -24.62 -13.82 8.45
C ASN A 23 -23.11 -13.67 8.75
N PRO A 24 -22.57 -14.21 9.87
CA PRO A 24 -21.15 -14.10 10.19
C PRO A 24 -20.26 -14.62 9.05
N MET A 25 -20.76 -15.52 8.20
CA MET A 25 -20.08 -15.94 6.97
C MET A 25 -19.98 -14.82 5.94
N ALA A 26 -21.03 -14.01 5.75
CA ALA A 26 -21.02 -12.89 4.82
C ALA A 26 -20.05 -11.78 5.27
N LEU A 27 -20.05 -11.46 6.57
CA LEU A 27 -19.07 -10.52 7.14
C LEU A 27 -17.64 -11.05 6.98
N HIS A 28 -17.42 -12.34 7.23
CA HIS A 28 -16.12 -12.98 7.03
C HIS A 28 -15.65 -12.88 5.57
N ASP A 29 -16.53 -13.15 4.61
CA ASP A 29 -16.20 -13.10 3.19
C ASP A 29 -15.85 -11.67 2.74
N GLU A 30 -16.60 -10.67 3.20
CA GLU A 30 -16.30 -9.26 2.92
C GLU A 30 -14.92 -8.84 3.46
N ILE A 31 -14.61 -9.20 4.70
CA ILE A 31 -13.30 -8.90 5.31
C ILE A 31 -12.18 -9.61 4.54
N ARG A 32 -12.42 -10.85 4.09
CA ARG A 32 -11.45 -11.60 3.29
C ARG A 32 -11.19 -10.92 1.95
N GLU A 33 -12.22 -10.43 1.27
CA GLU A 33 -12.06 -9.64 0.04
C GLU A 33 -11.27 -8.36 0.29
N ASN A 34 -11.59 -7.62 1.36
CA ASN A 34 -10.89 -6.40 1.73
C ASN A 34 -9.40 -6.68 2.04
N LYS A 35 -9.11 -7.76 2.76
CA LYS A 35 -7.74 -8.23 3.02
C LYS A 35 -6.96 -8.44 1.73
N ILE A 36 -7.54 -9.11 0.72
CA ILE A 36 -6.88 -9.32 -0.58
C ILE A 36 -6.56 -7.98 -1.23
N ARG A 37 -7.54 -7.07 -1.31
CA ARG A 37 -7.37 -5.73 -1.90
C ARG A 37 -6.27 -4.92 -1.22
N ILE A 38 -6.16 -5.01 0.11
CA ILE A 38 -5.10 -4.33 0.87
C ILE A 38 -3.73 -4.87 0.51
N ILE A 39 -3.58 -6.20 0.50
CA ILE A 39 -2.31 -6.85 0.17
C ILE A 39 -1.88 -6.47 -1.26
N GLU A 40 -2.80 -6.49 -2.22
CA GLU A 40 -2.54 -6.08 -3.61
C GLU A 40 -2.21 -4.59 -3.74
N SER A 41 -2.90 -3.74 -2.98
CA SER A 41 -2.64 -2.28 -2.95
C SER A 41 -1.24 -1.98 -2.41
N VAL A 42 -0.84 -2.65 -1.33
CA VAL A 42 0.51 -2.48 -0.76
C VAL A 42 1.58 -3.09 -1.67
N LEU A 43 1.30 -4.21 -2.35
CA LEU A 43 2.20 -4.75 -3.37
C LEU A 43 2.40 -3.77 -4.53
N THR A 44 1.35 -3.03 -4.93
CA THR A 44 1.46 -1.98 -5.94
C THR A 44 2.35 -0.82 -5.49
N ILE A 45 2.23 -0.41 -4.22
CA ILE A 45 3.14 0.56 -3.59
C ILE A 45 4.58 0.03 -3.62
N GLU A 46 4.80 -1.23 -3.24
CA GLU A 46 6.12 -1.85 -3.23
C GLU A 46 6.76 -1.91 -4.63
N ASN A 47 5.98 -2.28 -5.65
CA ASN A 47 6.42 -2.27 -7.04
C ASN A 47 6.82 -0.86 -7.53
N ALA A 48 6.15 0.18 -7.03
CA ALA A 48 6.54 1.56 -7.32
C ALA A 48 7.85 1.95 -6.61
N LEU A 49 8.09 1.48 -5.38
CA LEU A 49 9.40 1.64 -4.73
C LEU A 49 10.50 0.97 -5.54
N ASP A 50 10.25 -0.25 -6.02
CA ASP A 50 11.19 -0.99 -6.86
C ASP A 50 11.56 -0.19 -8.13
N PHE A 51 10.56 0.42 -8.78
CA PHE A 51 10.79 1.29 -9.93
C PHE A 51 11.68 2.49 -9.58
N ILE A 52 11.41 3.19 -8.48
CA ILE A 52 12.21 4.34 -8.03
C ILE A 52 13.66 3.92 -7.76
N ILE A 53 13.85 2.79 -7.08
CA ILE A 53 15.18 2.27 -6.73
C ILE A 53 15.94 1.86 -7.99
N GLN A 54 15.31 1.10 -8.90
CA GLN A 54 15.90 0.72 -10.18
C GLN A 54 16.34 1.93 -10.99
N HIS A 55 15.45 2.91 -11.13
CA HIS A 55 15.76 4.13 -11.88
C HIS A 55 16.94 4.89 -11.27
N TYR A 56 17.02 4.99 -9.94
CA TYR A 56 18.15 5.68 -9.30
C TYR A 56 19.50 5.02 -9.58
N PHE A 57 19.58 3.68 -9.60
CA PHE A 57 20.83 2.96 -9.78
C PHE A 57 21.21 2.69 -11.25
N PHE A 58 20.22 2.54 -12.13
CA PHE A 58 20.44 2.07 -13.50
C PHE A 58 19.86 2.99 -14.58
N GLU A 59 19.18 4.08 -14.20
CA GLU A 59 18.56 5.07 -15.09
C GLU A 59 17.68 4.44 -16.17
N ASN A 60 18.27 4.10 -17.33
CA ASN A 60 17.63 3.54 -18.51
C ASN A 60 18.26 2.21 -19.01
N SER A 61 19.20 1.61 -18.29
CA SER A 61 19.84 0.36 -18.70
C SER A 61 18.93 -0.85 -18.44
N SER A 62 18.19 -1.29 -19.46
CA SER A 62 17.14 -2.31 -19.31
C SER A 62 17.64 -3.68 -18.84
N GLU A 63 18.79 -4.14 -19.36
CA GLU A 63 19.34 -5.47 -19.04
C GLU A 63 19.87 -5.55 -17.59
N LYS A 64 20.62 -4.54 -17.14
CA LYS A 64 21.11 -4.50 -15.75
C LYS A 64 19.97 -4.31 -14.74
N THR A 65 18.89 -3.66 -15.16
CA THR A 65 17.72 -3.40 -14.32
C THR A 65 16.95 -4.68 -14.00
N SER A 66 16.79 -5.59 -14.96
CA SER A 66 16.05 -6.85 -14.75
C SER A 66 16.82 -7.79 -13.82
N GLU A 67 18.13 -7.95 -14.03
CA GLU A 67 19.00 -8.77 -13.16
C GLU A 67 19.05 -8.21 -11.74
N PHE A 68 19.22 -6.88 -11.59
CA PHE A 68 19.20 -6.23 -10.28
C PHE A 68 17.86 -6.45 -9.56
N LYS A 69 16.74 -6.32 -10.26
CA LYS A 69 15.43 -6.57 -9.68
C LYS A 69 15.32 -8.02 -9.19
N ALA A 70 15.70 -8.98 -10.03
CA ALA A 70 15.59 -10.40 -9.72
C ALA A 70 16.51 -10.82 -8.55
N LEU A 71 17.77 -10.40 -8.58
CA LEU A 71 18.79 -10.84 -7.62
C LEU A 71 18.76 -10.06 -6.30
N ILE A 72 18.40 -8.77 -6.35
CA ILE A 72 18.46 -7.88 -5.18
C ILE A 72 17.06 -7.53 -4.70
N LEU A 73 16.24 -6.85 -5.50
CA LEU A 73 14.96 -6.29 -5.03
C LEU A 73 13.89 -7.33 -4.70
N ASN A 74 13.89 -8.46 -5.42
CA ASN A 74 12.97 -9.57 -5.16
C ASN A 74 13.54 -10.57 -4.14
N SER A 75 14.78 -10.38 -3.68
CA SER A 75 15.39 -11.28 -2.69
C SER A 75 14.81 -11.01 -1.30
N ASN A 76 14.88 -12.03 -0.44
CA ASN A 76 14.49 -11.91 0.98
C ASN A 76 15.28 -10.84 1.74
N TRP A 77 16.47 -10.47 1.24
CA TRP A 77 17.28 -9.41 1.85
C TRP A 77 16.65 -8.04 1.65
N CYS A 78 16.06 -7.77 0.49
CA CYS A 78 15.42 -6.50 0.17
C CYS A 78 13.93 -6.51 0.56
N SER A 79 13.66 -6.64 1.85
CA SER A 79 12.30 -6.54 2.39
C SER A 79 11.66 -5.16 2.12
N PHE A 80 10.33 -5.06 2.27
CA PHE A 80 9.62 -3.78 2.20
C PHE A 80 10.28 -2.69 3.08
N ALA A 81 10.71 -3.06 4.30
CA ALA A 81 11.38 -2.14 5.20
C ALA A 81 12.71 -1.60 4.64
N ALA A 82 13.47 -2.45 3.93
CA ALA A 82 14.70 -2.06 3.25
C ALA A 82 14.39 -1.17 2.05
N LYS A 83 13.42 -1.54 1.21
CA LYS A 83 12.96 -0.73 0.06
C LYS A 83 12.51 0.66 0.50
N ARG A 84 11.70 0.75 1.56
CA ARG A 84 11.31 2.03 2.18
C ARG A 84 12.54 2.88 2.49
N LYS A 85 13.50 2.37 3.28
CA LYS A 85 14.71 3.12 3.65
C LYS A 85 15.54 3.55 2.44
N LEU A 86 15.65 2.69 1.42
CA LEU A 86 16.34 3.02 0.18
C LEU A 86 15.63 4.17 -0.55
N THR A 87 14.31 4.10 -0.69
CA THR A 87 13.52 5.16 -1.32
C THR A 87 13.58 6.47 -0.53
N SER A 88 13.57 6.43 0.81
CA SER A 88 13.79 7.60 1.67
C SER A 88 15.12 8.28 1.36
N TYR A 89 16.19 7.49 1.31
CA TYR A 89 17.53 7.97 0.99
C TYR A 89 17.62 8.55 -0.42
N ILE A 90 17.01 7.88 -1.40
CA ILE A 90 16.93 8.38 -2.79
C ILE A 90 16.20 9.72 -2.82
N ASN A 91 15.08 9.84 -2.11
CA ASN A 91 14.33 11.08 -2.03
C ASN A 91 15.15 12.20 -1.37
N GLU A 92 15.93 11.90 -0.33
CA GLU A 92 16.84 12.88 0.29
C GLU A 92 17.93 13.37 -0.65
N LYS A 93 18.46 12.49 -1.50
CA LYS A 93 19.51 12.85 -2.46
C LYS A 93 18.98 13.61 -3.68
N LYS A 94 17.78 13.26 -4.15
CA LYS A 94 17.19 13.83 -5.38
C LYS A 94 16.20 14.96 -5.12
N GLY A 95 15.68 15.08 -3.90
CA GLY A 95 14.73 16.12 -3.51
C GLY A 95 13.37 16.01 -4.19
N PHE A 96 12.91 14.80 -4.56
CA PHE A 96 11.63 14.62 -5.27
C PHE A 96 10.43 15.08 -4.45
N LEU A 97 10.45 14.83 -3.13
CA LEU A 97 9.51 15.33 -2.13
C LEU A 97 10.28 16.14 -1.09
N THR A 98 9.71 17.27 -0.69
CA THR A 98 10.31 18.19 0.28
C THR A 98 9.31 18.58 1.37
N GLY A 99 9.82 19.07 2.51
CA GLY A 99 9.01 19.54 3.63
C GLY A 99 7.98 18.52 4.10
N LYS A 100 6.73 18.97 4.27
CA LYS A 100 5.63 18.13 4.78
C LYS A 100 5.35 16.89 3.94
N ASP A 101 5.55 16.94 2.63
CA ASP A 101 5.31 15.80 1.74
C ASP A 101 6.32 14.68 1.98
N LYS A 102 7.59 15.01 2.28
CA LYS A 102 8.62 14.03 2.66
C LYS A 102 8.22 13.32 3.96
N ASP A 103 7.90 14.09 5.01
CA ASP A 103 7.57 13.52 6.32
C ASP A 103 6.29 12.67 6.26
N LYS A 104 5.31 13.13 5.47
CA LYS A 104 4.07 12.39 5.23
C LYS A 104 4.34 11.09 4.48
N PHE A 105 5.20 11.11 3.45
CA PHE A 105 5.56 9.93 2.68
C PHE A 105 6.16 8.83 3.55
N GLU A 106 7.11 9.16 4.42
CA GLU A 106 7.74 8.19 5.32
C GLU A 106 6.74 7.53 6.28
N LYS A 107 5.83 8.33 6.85
CA LYS A 107 4.78 7.83 7.73
C LYS A 107 3.80 6.93 6.99
N LEU A 108 3.42 7.30 5.77
CA LEU A 108 2.50 6.51 4.95
C LEU A 108 3.12 5.20 4.48
N LEU A 109 4.41 5.18 4.11
CA LEU A 109 5.11 3.93 3.78
C LEU A 109 5.22 3.01 5.00
N TYR A 110 5.44 3.57 6.20
CA TYR A 110 5.40 2.79 7.42
C TYR A 110 4.01 2.17 7.62
N LYS A 111 2.94 2.97 7.57
CA LYS A 111 1.56 2.49 7.69
C LYS A 111 1.24 1.40 6.66
N ALA A 112 1.58 1.59 5.39
CA ALA A 112 1.35 0.61 4.33
C ALA A 112 2.02 -0.74 4.66
N MET A 113 3.27 -0.71 5.14
CA MET A 113 3.98 -1.90 5.60
C MET A 113 3.27 -2.55 6.79
N SER A 114 2.90 -1.77 7.80
CA SER A 114 2.21 -2.26 9.01
C SER A 114 0.85 -2.90 8.65
N TYR A 115 0.05 -2.27 7.80
CA TYR A 115 -1.22 -2.83 7.31
C TYR A 115 -0.99 -4.17 6.61
N ARG A 116 -0.05 -4.25 5.67
CA ARG A 116 0.24 -5.51 4.96
C ARG A 116 0.68 -6.61 5.92
N ASN A 117 1.54 -6.29 6.90
CA ASN A 117 1.99 -7.28 7.89
C ASN A 117 0.84 -7.73 8.81
N ALA A 118 0.03 -6.78 9.30
CA ALA A 118 -1.14 -7.06 10.14
C ALA A 118 -2.13 -7.96 9.39
N PHE A 119 -2.47 -7.66 8.14
CA PHE A 119 -3.41 -8.47 7.37
C PHE A 119 -2.80 -9.80 6.88
N ALA A 120 -1.51 -9.86 6.58
CA ALA A 120 -0.86 -11.09 6.11
C ALA A 120 -0.66 -12.12 7.23
N HIS A 121 -0.31 -11.66 8.44
CA HIS A 121 0.09 -12.52 9.56
C HIS A 121 -0.87 -12.49 10.75
N GLY A 122 -1.77 -11.51 10.80
CA GLY A 122 -2.77 -11.40 11.85
C GLY A 122 -3.94 -12.36 11.67
N GLN A 123 -4.70 -12.48 12.74
CA GLN A 123 -5.89 -13.31 12.84
C GLN A 123 -7.13 -12.41 12.89
N ILE A 124 -8.11 -12.72 12.04
CA ILE A 124 -9.42 -12.08 12.07
C ILE A 124 -10.32 -12.91 12.98
N GLU A 125 -10.93 -12.26 13.97
CA GLU A 125 -11.92 -12.86 14.85
C GLU A 125 -13.25 -12.14 14.69
N ILE A 126 -14.34 -12.91 14.60
CA ILE A 126 -15.71 -12.38 14.55
C ILE A 126 -16.40 -12.76 15.85
N GLY A 127 -16.82 -11.75 16.60
CA GLY A 127 -17.53 -11.87 17.86
C GLY A 127 -18.92 -11.27 17.80
N LYS A 128 -19.76 -11.62 18.76
CA LYS A 128 -21.02 -10.91 19.02
C LYS A 128 -20.79 -9.81 20.05
N ASP A 129 -21.33 -8.62 19.76
CA ASP A 129 -21.43 -7.50 20.69
C ASP A 129 -22.90 -7.06 20.75
N GLY A 130 -23.61 -7.52 21.79
CA GLY A 130 -25.06 -7.42 21.88
C GLY A 130 -25.77 -8.19 20.76
N GLU A 131 -26.62 -7.48 20.00
CA GLU A 131 -27.34 -8.02 18.85
C GLU A 131 -26.56 -7.94 17.53
N ASN A 132 -25.34 -7.36 17.52
CA ASN A 132 -24.56 -7.18 16.29
C ASN A 132 -23.31 -8.06 16.27
N TYR A 133 -22.84 -8.39 15.07
CA TYR A 133 -21.53 -8.99 14.86
C TYR A 133 -20.46 -7.90 14.67
N LYS A 134 -19.30 -8.10 15.30
CA LYS A 134 -18.11 -7.27 15.13
C LYS A 134 -16.93 -8.10 14.72
N ALA A 135 -16.03 -7.50 13.96
CA ALA A 135 -14.80 -8.14 13.52
C ALA A 135 -13.58 -7.40 14.06
N TYR A 136 -12.59 -8.17 14.51
CA TYR A 136 -11.35 -7.66 15.06
C TYR A 136 -10.16 -8.29 14.33
N LEU A 137 -9.15 -7.48 14.02
CA LEU A 137 -7.86 -7.95 13.55
C LEU A 137 -6.88 -7.96 14.72
N LYS A 138 -6.40 -9.14 15.10
CA LYS A 138 -5.35 -9.34 16.10
C LYS A 138 -4.02 -9.63 15.43
N TYR A 139 -2.97 -8.91 15.82
CA TYR A 139 -1.64 -9.07 15.24
C TYR A 139 -0.55 -8.65 16.24
N PHE A 140 0.72 -8.80 15.86
CA PHE A 140 1.84 -8.41 16.70
C PHE A 140 2.71 -7.38 15.98
N GLU A 141 2.92 -6.22 16.61
CA GLU A 141 3.80 -5.16 16.12
C GLU A 141 4.44 -4.46 17.32
N GLY A 142 5.61 -4.93 17.76
CA GLY A 142 6.25 -4.49 19.01
C GLY A 142 5.54 -4.94 20.29
N GLY A 143 4.31 -5.44 20.16
CA GLY A 143 3.46 -6.02 21.20
C GLY A 143 2.15 -6.54 20.59
N PRO A 144 1.31 -7.25 21.35
CA PRO A 144 -0.03 -7.64 20.89
C PRO A 144 -0.87 -6.40 20.55
N GLN A 145 -1.50 -6.42 19.39
CA GLN A 145 -2.40 -5.39 18.88
C GLN A 145 -3.75 -6.02 18.56
N GLU A 146 -4.82 -5.24 18.78
CA GLU A 146 -6.18 -5.60 18.42
C GLU A 146 -6.86 -4.33 17.89
N VAL A 147 -7.50 -4.44 16.73
CA VAL A 147 -8.22 -3.33 16.10
C VAL A 147 -9.57 -3.80 15.58
N GLU A 148 -10.63 -3.02 15.84
CA GLU A 148 -11.96 -3.25 15.28
C GLU A 148 -11.96 -2.89 13.79
N LEU A 149 -12.50 -3.77 12.95
CA LEU A 149 -12.60 -3.59 11.50
C LEU A 149 -13.90 -2.88 11.11
N ASP A 150 -14.11 -1.69 11.66
CA ASP A 150 -15.26 -0.84 11.37
C ASP A 150 -15.05 0.03 10.11
N ASP A 151 -16.11 0.72 9.68
CA ASP A 151 -16.05 1.60 8.50
C ASP A 151 -14.98 2.70 8.64
N ASN A 152 -14.75 3.24 9.84
CA ASN A 152 -13.75 4.27 10.07
C ASN A 152 -12.34 3.74 9.82
N TYR A 153 -12.05 2.53 10.31
CA TYR A 153 -10.78 1.87 10.08
C TYR A 153 -10.53 1.63 8.58
N TRP A 154 -11.53 1.11 7.86
CA TRP A 154 -11.43 0.88 6.42
C TRP A 154 -11.22 2.19 5.65
N GLU A 155 -11.94 3.25 6.00
CA GLU A 155 -11.80 4.57 5.38
C GLU A 155 -10.43 5.18 5.65
N GLU A 156 -9.94 5.12 6.89
CA GLU A 156 -8.59 5.62 7.21
C GLU A 156 -7.52 4.85 6.43
N LEU A 157 -7.64 3.52 6.37
CA LEU A 157 -6.71 2.67 5.66
C LEU A 157 -6.70 2.98 4.16
N GLU A 158 -7.88 3.07 3.53
CA GLU A 158 -8.02 3.43 2.12
C GLU A 158 -7.38 4.79 1.83
N ASN A 159 -7.67 5.79 2.67
CA ASN A 159 -7.11 7.13 2.54
C ASN A 159 -5.58 7.11 2.66
N ASN A 160 -5.03 6.41 3.65
CA ASN A 160 -3.59 6.31 3.84
C ASN A 160 -2.90 5.65 2.62
N LEU A 161 -3.45 4.56 2.09
CA LEU A 161 -2.89 3.89 0.91
C LEU A 161 -3.01 4.76 -0.36
N LEU A 162 -4.15 5.42 -0.56
CA LEU A 162 -4.37 6.32 -1.70
C LEU A 162 -3.42 7.52 -1.66
N GLU A 163 -3.26 8.14 -0.50
CA GLU A 163 -2.31 9.24 -0.32
C GLU A 163 -0.87 8.80 -0.55
N CYS A 164 -0.50 7.60 -0.08
CA CYS A 164 0.82 7.03 -0.30
C CYS A 164 1.09 6.86 -1.80
N HIS A 165 0.14 6.27 -2.51
CA HIS A 165 0.18 6.11 -3.96
C HIS A 165 0.29 7.47 -4.68
N ASN A 166 -0.46 8.49 -4.25
CA ASN A 166 -0.39 9.81 -4.86
C ASN A 166 1.00 10.46 -4.72
N LEU A 167 1.68 10.28 -3.59
CA LEU A 167 3.06 10.75 -3.41
C LEU A 167 4.05 9.98 -4.30
N LEU A 168 3.88 8.67 -4.47
CA LEU A 168 4.67 7.88 -5.43
C LEU A 168 4.48 8.36 -6.87
N VAL A 169 3.23 8.66 -7.25
CA VAL A 169 2.93 9.24 -8.58
C VAL A 169 3.63 10.58 -8.77
N LYS A 170 3.72 11.43 -7.73
CA LYS A 170 4.51 12.67 -7.80
C LYS A 170 5.99 12.36 -8.06
N ILE A 171 6.59 11.44 -7.32
CA ILE A 171 7.99 11.02 -7.53
C ILE A 171 8.21 10.51 -8.96
N HIS A 172 7.33 9.64 -9.45
CA HIS A 172 7.40 9.12 -10.82
C HIS A 172 7.35 10.23 -11.88
N LYS A 173 6.56 11.28 -11.65
CA LYS A 173 6.51 12.44 -12.56
C LYS A 173 7.84 13.20 -12.58
N GLU A 174 8.46 13.41 -11.43
CA GLU A 174 9.78 14.07 -11.35
C GLU A 174 10.89 13.24 -12.01
N ILE A 175 10.85 11.92 -11.83
CA ILE A 175 11.73 10.98 -12.54
C ILE A 175 11.57 11.11 -14.06
N ARG A 176 10.32 11.09 -14.56
CA ARG A 176 10.05 11.21 -16.01
C ARG A 176 10.56 12.53 -16.59
N LYS A 177 10.37 13.66 -15.88
CA LYS A 177 10.92 14.96 -16.30
C LYS A 177 12.44 14.91 -16.46
N THR A 178 13.13 14.25 -15.52
CA THR A 178 14.58 14.10 -15.55
C THR A 178 15.04 13.32 -16.79
N ILE A 179 14.35 12.22 -17.13
CA ILE A 179 14.63 11.43 -18.34
C ILE A 179 14.46 12.26 -19.61
N THR A 180 13.34 13.01 -19.74
CA THR A 180 13.07 13.81 -20.93
C THR A 180 14.12 14.92 -21.13
N ASN A 181 14.51 15.61 -20.07
CA ASN A 181 15.50 16.69 -20.15
C ASN A 181 16.91 16.20 -20.51
N GLN A 182 17.27 14.97 -20.16
CA GLN A 182 18.55 14.36 -20.56
C GLN A 182 18.58 13.95 -22.04
N SER A 183 17.42 13.66 -22.65
CA SER A 183 17.30 13.28 -24.06
C SER A 183 17.38 14.46 -25.05
N THR A 184 17.30 15.70 -24.55
CA THR A 184 17.35 16.93 -25.36
C THR A 184 18.61 17.78 -25.11
N GLY A 185 19.62 17.22 -24.45
CA GLY A 185 20.90 17.89 -24.21
C GLY A 185 21.79 17.92 -25.47
N PRO A 186 22.68 18.92 -25.64
CA PRO A 186 23.50 19.10 -26.85
C PRO A 186 24.54 17.98 -27.12
N ASN A 187 24.60 16.94 -26.28
CA ASN A 187 25.55 15.83 -26.38
C ASN A 187 24.89 14.43 -26.47
N SER A 188 23.61 14.34 -26.84
CA SER A 188 22.98 13.04 -27.07
C SER A 188 23.49 12.42 -28.39
N PRO A 189 24.07 11.20 -28.39
CA PRO A 189 24.42 10.50 -29.62
C PRO A 189 23.15 10.24 -30.44
N PRO A 190 23.20 10.28 -31.78
CA PRO A 190 22.03 10.00 -32.59
C PRO A 190 21.53 8.58 -32.31
N LEU A 191 20.21 8.46 -32.14
CA LEU A 191 19.51 7.17 -32.00
C LEU A 191 19.92 6.24 -33.14
N ALA A 192 20.65 5.18 -32.83
CA ALA A 192 20.81 4.07 -33.75
C ALA A 192 19.47 3.34 -33.83
N VAL A 193 18.86 3.39 -35.01
CA VAL A 193 17.62 2.68 -35.35
C VAL A 193 17.99 1.24 -35.73
N PRO A 194 17.39 0.21 -35.11
CA PRO A 194 17.10 -1.05 -35.76
C PRO A 194 15.70 -1.03 -36.42
#